data_AF-A0A959XA39-F1
#
_entry.id   AF-A0A959XA39-F1
#
_cell.length_a   1.000
_cell.length_b   1.000
_cell.length_c   1.000
_cell.angle_alpha   90.00
_cell.angle_beta   90.00
_cell.angle_gamma   90.00
#
_symmetry.space_group_name_H-M   'P 1'
#
loop_
_entity.id
_entity.type
_entity.pdbx_description
1 polymer ?
#
loop_
_entity_poly.entity_id
_entity_poly.type
_entity_poly.pdbx_seq_one_letter_code
_entity_poly.pdbx_strand_id
1 'polypeptide(L)'
;MTATVPDDAMLERLLKSSARHSYDPIIDVDWDAPIPDGMWAMRPERMSLYGTELWDSLTEEQQRTLSMHEVASICSVGIWFEVILMQMMLRDLYDDDPKSKHMQYALTEVADECRHSTMFGKAIDRFGVPAYGPPPAIFKLGRLFTKIVRGPSSYGAILVAEEILDSWQREMLSDDRIQPLVRMVSRIHVLEEARHMTFAREEVARMMPGLNKRQRALQQLQVAHVSAFVAKALINPGVYASVGIDPSVGRKTAWHNPNYIQTL
;
A
#
# COMPACT_ATOMS: atom_id res chain seq x y z
N MET A 1 -25.25 6.97 -22.82
CA MET A 1 -24.35 5.82 -22.98
C MET A 1 -24.38 5.07 -21.66
N THR A 2 -25.11 3.97 -21.60
CA THR A 2 -25.22 3.14 -20.40
C THR A 2 -23.84 2.54 -20.11
N ALA A 3 -23.21 2.97 -19.03
CA ALA A 3 -22.11 2.22 -18.45
C ALA A 3 -22.60 0.78 -18.27
N THR A 4 -21.82 -0.19 -18.75
CA THR A 4 -22.12 -1.60 -18.54
C THR A 4 -22.25 -1.85 -17.04
N VAL A 5 -23.38 -2.42 -16.64
CA VAL A 5 -23.62 -2.85 -15.26
C VAL A 5 -22.50 -3.82 -14.87
N PRO A 6 -21.82 -3.64 -13.73
CA PRO A 6 -20.79 -4.57 -13.30
C PRO A 6 -21.35 -5.99 -13.17
N ASP A 7 -20.49 -7.00 -13.31
CA ASP A 7 -20.92 -8.41 -13.19
C ASP A 7 -21.45 -8.69 -11.76
N ASP A 8 -22.76 -8.67 -11.62
CA ASP A 8 -23.49 -8.91 -10.37
C ASP A 8 -23.16 -10.25 -9.72
N ALA A 9 -22.75 -11.27 -10.49
CA ALA A 9 -22.34 -12.56 -9.95
C ALA A 9 -20.96 -12.48 -9.30
N MET A 10 -20.05 -11.73 -9.91
CA MET A 10 -18.72 -11.47 -9.37
C MET A 10 -18.79 -10.65 -8.07
N LEU A 11 -19.57 -9.57 -8.05
CA LEU A 11 -19.77 -8.74 -6.85
C LEU A 11 -20.40 -9.54 -5.70
N GLU A 12 -21.36 -10.42 -6.00
CA GLU A 12 -21.95 -11.29 -4.98
C GLU A 12 -20.93 -12.27 -4.39
N ARG A 13 -20.02 -12.79 -5.21
CA ARG A 13 -18.93 -13.64 -4.73
C ARG A 13 -17.97 -12.86 -3.83
N LEU A 14 -17.63 -11.62 -4.19
CA LEU A 14 -16.75 -10.77 -3.39
C LEU A 14 -17.41 -10.39 -2.05
N LEU A 15 -18.69 -10.02 -2.04
CA LEU A 15 -19.45 -9.76 -0.82
C LEU A 15 -19.49 -10.98 0.11
N LYS A 16 -19.80 -12.17 -0.43
CA LYS A 16 -19.79 -13.43 0.35
C LYS A 16 -18.38 -13.75 0.88
N SER A 17 -17.34 -13.48 0.11
CA SER A 17 -15.96 -13.70 0.54
C SER A 17 -15.56 -12.75 1.66
N SER A 18 -15.90 -11.47 1.53
CA SER A 18 -15.57 -10.44 2.52
C SER A 18 -16.25 -10.74 3.85
N ALA A 19 -17.53 -11.15 3.82
CA ALA A 19 -18.24 -11.57 5.04
C ALA A 19 -17.61 -12.79 5.76
N ARG A 20 -16.84 -13.64 5.07
CA ARG A 20 -16.18 -14.82 5.64
C ARG A 20 -14.73 -14.56 6.06
N HIS A 21 -14.08 -13.60 5.42
CA HIS A 21 -12.64 -13.34 5.51
C HIS A 21 -12.36 -11.85 5.71
N SER A 22 -13.18 -11.21 6.54
CA SER A 22 -12.94 -9.87 7.07
C SER A 22 -12.39 -10.03 8.48
N TYR A 23 -11.24 -9.41 8.74
CA TYR A 23 -10.60 -9.42 10.05
C TYR A 23 -10.84 -8.08 10.75
N ASP A 24 -11.06 -8.12 12.05
CA ASP A 24 -10.99 -6.94 12.89
C ASP A 24 -9.57 -6.88 13.48
N PRO A 25 -8.70 -5.98 13.00
CA PRO A 25 -7.32 -5.93 13.46
C PRO A 25 -7.20 -5.59 14.95
N ILE A 26 -8.23 -5.02 15.59
CA ILE A 26 -8.24 -4.78 17.03
C ILE A 26 -8.32 -6.11 17.80
N ILE A 27 -8.99 -7.12 17.23
CA ILE A 27 -9.26 -8.41 17.86
C ILE A 27 -8.28 -9.48 17.36
N ASP A 28 -8.01 -9.50 16.05
CA ASP A 28 -7.28 -10.57 15.37
C ASP A 28 -5.77 -10.44 15.46
N VAL A 29 -5.25 -9.30 15.92
CA VAL A 29 -3.82 -9.08 16.20
C VAL A 29 -3.61 -8.99 17.71
N ASP A 30 -2.71 -9.83 18.23
CA ASP A 30 -2.25 -9.72 19.62
C ASP A 30 -1.30 -8.53 19.75
N TRP A 31 -1.86 -7.35 20.03
CA TRP A 31 -1.10 -6.12 20.22
C TRP A 31 -0.26 -6.11 21.50
N ASP A 32 -0.56 -6.98 22.48
CA ASP A 32 0.18 -7.06 23.73
C ASP A 32 1.39 -8.01 23.63
N ALA A 33 1.48 -8.81 22.56
CA ALA A 33 2.63 -9.64 22.28
C ALA A 33 3.95 -8.82 22.26
N PRO A 34 5.05 -9.38 22.79
CA PRO A 34 6.35 -8.71 22.73
C PRO A 34 6.84 -8.58 21.29
N ILE A 35 7.66 -7.56 21.04
CA ILE A 35 8.45 -7.44 19.80
C ILE A 35 9.82 -8.08 20.09
N PRO A 36 10.13 -9.28 19.57
CA PRO A 36 11.39 -9.93 19.89
C PRO A 36 12.59 -9.14 19.34
N ASP A 37 13.65 -9.05 20.14
CA ASP A 37 14.92 -8.47 19.73
C ASP A 37 15.59 -9.33 18.64
N GLY A 38 16.41 -8.69 17.81
CA GLY A 38 17.21 -9.40 16.82
C GLY A 38 16.45 -9.95 15.60
N MET A 39 15.16 -9.62 15.46
CA MET A 39 14.38 -9.97 14.27
C MET A 39 14.23 -8.77 13.33
N TRP A 40 14.06 -9.07 12.06
CA TRP A 40 13.90 -8.07 11.00
C TRP A 40 12.43 -7.68 10.85
N ALA A 41 12.11 -6.42 10.62
CA ALA A 41 10.75 -6.05 10.22
C ALA A 41 10.50 -6.27 8.72
N MET A 42 11.55 -6.21 7.90
CA MET A 42 11.49 -6.46 6.46
C MET A 42 12.63 -7.37 6.04
N ARG A 43 12.41 -8.17 4.99
CA ARG A 43 13.48 -8.96 4.38
C ARG A 43 14.63 -8.05 3.98
N PRO A 44 15.88 -8.33 4.40
CA PRO A 44 17.04 -7.54 3.98
C PRO A 44 17.08 -7.33 2.46
N GLU A 45 16.76 -8.37 1.70
CA GLU A 45 16.79 -8.37 0.23
C GLU A 45 15.71 -7.48 -0.43
N ARG A 46 14.85 -6.83 0.37
CA ARG A 46 13.86 -5.83 -0.06
C ARG A 46 14.14 -4.43 0.50
N MET A 47 15.16 -4.30 1.36
CA MET A 47 15.50 -3.03 1.99
C MET A 47 16.22 -2.09 1.03
N SER A 48 16.00 -0.80 1.21
CA SER A 48 16.38 0.22 0.22
C SER A 48 17.89 0.34 -0.02
N LEU A 49 18.70 0.03 1.00
CA LEU A 49 20.17 0.09 0.93
C LEU A 49 20.84 -1.26 0.65
N TYR A 50 20.08 -2.36 0.59
CA TYR A 50 20.65 -3.70 0.52
C TYR A 50 21.67 -3.87 -0.64
N GLY A 51 22.82 -4.47 -0.30
CA GLY A 51 23.91 -4.75 -1.25
C GLY A 51 24.66 -3.50 -1.74
N THR A 52 24.62 -2.40 -0.99
CA THR A 52 25.41 -1.18 -1.27
C THR A 52 26.53 -1.01 -0.23
N GLU A 53 27.54 -0.19 -0.54
CA GLU A 53 28.59 0.13 0.44
C GLU A 53 28.04 0.75 1.73
N LEU A 54 26.95 1.53 1.65
CA LEU A 54 26.29 2.05 2.84
C LEU A 54 25.72 0.92 3.69
N TRP A 55 25.11 -0.08 3.09
CA TRP A 55 24.59 -1.26 3.80
C TRP A 55 25.71 -2.06 4.47
N ASP A 56 26.81 -2.29 3.75
CA ASP A 56 27.96 -3.04 4.26
C ASP A 56 28.69 -2.32 5.41
N SER A 57 28.50 -1.00 5.53
CA SER A 57 29.03 -0.21 6.64
C SER A 57 28.16 -0.21 7.90
N LEU A 58 26.91 -0.69 7.82
CA LEU A 58 26.02 -0.81 8.96
C LEU A 58 26.31 -2.10 9.74
N THR A 59 26.25 -2.03 11.07
CA THR A 59 26.18 -3.24 11.90
C THR A 59 24.85 -3.96 11.66
N GLU A 60 24.79 -5.26 11.96
CA GLU A 60 23.54 -6.03 11.84
C GLU A 60 22.40 -5.45 12.71
N GLU A 61 22.73 -4.90 13.87
CA GLU A 61 21.77 -4.19 14.74
C GLU A 61 21.23 -2.92 14.07
N GLN A 62 22.09 -2.14 13.41
CA GLN A 62 21.66 -0.98 12.63
C GLN A 62 20.81 -1.41 11.43
N GLN A 63 21.18 -2.47 10.72
CA GLN A 63 20.38 -2.98 9.60
C GLN A 63 18.98 -3.40 10.07
N ARG A 64 18.86 -4.12 11.20
CA ARG A 64 17.56 -4.47 11.80
C ARG A 64 16.78 -3.25 12.26
N THR A 65 17.46 -2.27 12.85
CA THR A 65 16.85 -0.98 13.20
C THR A 65 16.27 -0.30 11.98
N LEU A 66 17.07 -0.15 10.91
CA LEU A 66 16.61 0.41 9.64
C LEU A 66 15.40 -0.34 9.09
N SER A 67 15.34 -1.67 9.22
CA SER A 67 14.20 -2.45 8.74
C SER A 67 12.88 -2.05 9.44
N MET A 68 12.91 -1.79 10.75
CA MET A 68 11.73 -1.32 11.49
C MET A 68 11.29 0.07 11.00
N HIS A 69 12.25 0.96 10.77
CA HIS A 69 11.98 2.31 10.26
C HIS A 69 11.47 2.32 8.81
N GLU A 70 12.00 1.45 7.94
CA GLU A 70 11.52 1.31 6.56
C GLU A 70 10.10 0.73 6.51
N VAL A 71 9.79 -0.31 7.31
CA VAL A 71 8.42 -0.82 7.42
C VAL A 71 7.46 0.22 7.97
N ALA A 72 7.86 0.98 9.00
CA ALA A 72 7.04 2.06 9.52
C ALA A 72 6.77 3.16 8.48
N SER A 73 7.76 3.45 7.63
CA SER A 73 7.59 4.35 6.48
C SER A 73 6.57 3.79 5.48
N ILE A 74 6.70 2.51 5.10
CA ILE A 74 5.78 1.84 4.19
C ILE A 74 4.36 1.86 4.74
N CYS A 75 4.14 1.46 6.00
CA CYS A 75 2.85 1.53 6.68
C CYS A 75 2.29 2.97 6.71
N SER A 76 3.13 3.97 6.99
CA SER A 76 2.70 5.38 7.02
C SER A 76 2.25 5.87 5.64
N VAL A 77 2.94 5.44 4.58
CA VAL A 77 2.59 5.76 3.20
C VAL A 77 1.33 4.99 2.78
N GLY A 78 1.17 3.73 3.21
CA GLY A 78 -0.03 2.92 3.03
C GLY A 78 -1.28 3.60 3.58
N ILE A 79 -1.26 4.01 4.86
CA ILE A 79 -2.35 4.78 5.48
C ILE A 79 -2.71 6.02 4.64
N TRP A 80 -1.71 6.78 4.22
CA TRP A 80 -1.93 7.97 3.39
C TRP A 80 -2.54 7.62 2.03
N PHE A 81 -2.12 6.52 1.42
CA PHE A 81 -2.61 6.04 0.14
C PHE A 81 -4.07 5.55 0.26
N GLU A 82 -4.39 4.71 1.24
CA GLU A 82 -5.75 4.24 1.54
C GLU A 82 -6.72 5.40 1.76
N VAL A 83 -6.31 6.44 2.49
CA VAL A 83 -7.11 7.66 2.67
C VAL A 83 -7.39 8.39 1.36
N ILE A 84 -6.44 8.38 0.41
CA ILE A 84 -6.65 8.92 -0.94
C ILE A 84 -7.66 8.07 -1.71
N LEU A 85 -7.51 6.74 -1.66
CA LEU A 85 -8.39 5.80 -2.35
C LEU A 85 -9.83 5.91 -1.86
N MET A 86 -10.04 5.86 -0.54
CA MET A 86 -11.35 6.00 0.07
C MET A 86 -12.03 7.32 -0.34
N GLN A 87 -11.30 8.44 -0.36
CA GLN A 87 -11.86 9.72 -0.84
C GLN A 87 -12.33 9.64 -2.29
N MET A 88 -11.60 8.91 -3.14
CA MET A 88 -11.93 8.76 -4.55
C MET A 88 -13.13 7.83 -4.75
N MET A 89 -13.18 6.72 -4.04
CA MET A 89 -14.30 5.79 -4.06
C MET A 89 -15.57 6.45 -3.53
N LEU A 90 -15.53 7.06 -2.34
CA LEU A 90 -16.70 7.73 -1.75
C LEU A 90 -17.28 8.81 -2.65
N ARG A 91 -16.43 9.52 -3.39
CA ARG A 91 -16.89 10.50 -4.38
C ARG A 91 -17.54 9.83 -5.59
N ASP A 92 -16.98 8.74 -6.09
CA ASP A 92 -17.53 8.02 -7.25
C ASP A 92 -18.86 7.30 -6.89
N LEU A 93 -19.04 6.96 -5.61
CA LEU A 93 -20.27 6.38 -5.05
C LEU A 93 -21.38 7.39 -4.72
N TYR A 94 -21.10 8.70 -4.73
CA TYR A 94 -22.01 9.72 -4.20
C TYR A 94 -23.42 9.68 -4.79
N ASP A 95 -23.53 9.40 -6.10
CA ASP A 95 -24.79 9.32 -6.84
C ASP A 95 -25.18 7.87 -7.22
N ASP A 96 -24.51 6.85 -6.65
CA ASP A 96 -24.77 5.45 -6.99
C ASP A 96 -26.05 4.91 -6.30
N ASP A 97 -26.68 3.88 -6.88
CA ASP A 97 -27.90 3.28 -6.30
C ASP A 97 -27.51 2.54 -5.00
N PRO A 98 -28.04 2.93 -3.82
CA PRO A 98 -27.73 2.27 -2.56
C PRO A 98 -28.10 0.79 -2.51
N LYS A 99 -28.97 0.32 -3.40
CA LYS A 99 -29.35 -1.09 -3.50
C LYS A 99 -28.40 -1.90 -4.40
N SER A 100 -27.52 -1.25 -5.15
CA SER A 100 -26.64 -1.93 -6.08
C SER A 100 -25.59 -2.74 -5.31
N LYS A 101 -25.21 -3.90 -5.86
CA LYS A 101 -24.10 -4.69 -5.31
C LYS A 101 -22.77 -3.93 -5.42
N HIS A 102 -22.65 -3.06 -6.43
CA HIS A 102 -21.48 -2.21 -6.63
C HIS A 102 -21.28 -1.27 -5.44
N MET A 103 -22.31 -0.49 -5.07
CA MET A 103 -22.27 0.38 -3.90
C MET A 103 -21.95 -0.41 -2.62
N GLN A 104 -22.66 -1.52 -2.39
CA GLN A 104 -22.48 -2.34 -1.19
C GLN A 104 -21.06 -2.88 -1.06
N TYR A 105 -20.49 -3.37 -2.17
CA TYR A 105 -19.15 -3.92 -2.16
C TYR A 105 -18.08 -2.83 -2.06
N ALA A 106 -18.23 -1.70 -2.78
CA ALA A 106 -17.29 -0.59 -2.68
C ALA A 106 -17.27 0.03 -1.26
N LEU A 107 -18.41 0.08 -0.57
CA LEU A 107 -18.45 0.46 0.85
C LEU A 107 -17.82 -0.59 1.77
N THR A 108 -17.83 -1.86 1.38
CA THR A 108 -17.11 -2.92 2.11
C THR A 108 -15.61 -2.69 2.01
N GLU A 109 -15.07 -2.40 0.83
CA GLU A 109 -13.65 -2.06 0.68
C GLU A 109 -13.27 -0.83 1.49
N VAL A 110 -14.07 0.25 1.44
CA VAL A 110 -13.83 1.45 2.29
C VAL A 110 -13.77 1.09 3.78
N ALA A 111 -14.60 0.15 4.24
CA ALA A 111 -14.54 -0.32 5.62
C ALA A 111 -13.28 -1.15 5.92
N ASP A 112 -12.86 -2.00 4.99
CA ASP A 112 -11.63 -2.79 5.10
C ASP A 112 -10.40 -1.85 5.13
N GLU A 113 -10.34 -0.81 4.29
CA GLU A 113 -9.26 0.18 4.33
C GLU A 113 -9.22 1.00 5.63
N CYS A 114 -10.37 1.27 6.26
CA CYS A 114 -10.36 1.88 7.59
C CYS A 114 -9.68 0.97 8.63
N ARG A 115 -9.86 -0.34 8.51
CA ARG A 115 -9.24 -1.34 9.39
C ARG A 115 -7.76 -1.49 9.08
N HIS A 116 -7.37 -1.60 7.82
CA HIS A 116 -5.96 -1.61 7.40
C HIS A 116 -5.20 -0.40 7.93
N SER A 117 -5.73 0.81 7.71
CA SER A 117 -5.14 2.05 8.23
C SER A 117 -4.96 2.04 9.75
N THR A 118 -5.96 1.54 10.48
CA THR A 118 -5.88 1.40 11.95
C THR A 118 -4.80 0.40 12.35
N MET A 119 -4.76 -0.76 11.67
CA MET A 119 -3.78 -1.81 11.90
C MET A 119 -2.34 -1.31 11.68
N PHE A 120 -2.09 -0.62 10.57
CA PHE A 120 -0.80 -0.03 10.25
C PHE A 120 -0.37 1.02 11.28
N GLY A 121 -1.31 1.88 11.71
CA GLY A 121 -1.05 2.86 12.78
C GLY A 121 -0.62 2.20 14.09
N LYS A 122 -1.31 1.13 14.49
CA LYS A 122 -0.95 0.35 15.69
C LYS A 122 0.38 -0.38 15.54
N ALA A 123 0.70 -0.91 14.36
CA ALA A 123 1.98 -1.55 14.11
C ALA A 123 3.17 -0.57 14.25
N ILE A 124 3.02 0.66 13.74
CA ILE A 124 4.02 1.73 13.90
C ILE A 124 4.20 2.05 15.40
N ASP A 125 3.11 2.21 16.14
CA ASP A 125 3.13 2.47 17.59
C ASP A 125 3.85 1.35 18.36
N ARG A 126 3.60 0.09 18.02
CA ARG A 126 4.26 -1.06 18.65
C ARG A 126 5.78 -1.10 18.44
N PHE A 127 6.27 -0.63 17.30
CA PHE A 127 7.71 -0.50 17.08
C PHE A 127 8.33 0.69 17.82
N GLY A 128 7.53 1.64 18.31
CA GLY A 128 8.04 2.82 19.01
C GLY A 128 8.88 3.75 18.11
N VAL A 129 8.66 3.70 16.80
CA VAL A 129 9.36 4.52 15.80
C VAL A 129 8.45 5.61 15.22
N PRO A 130 9.01 6.68 14.62
CA PRO A 130 8.18 7.75 14.04
C PRO A 130 7.29 7.26 12.89
N ALA A 131 6.08 7.84 12.80
CA ALA A 131 5.26 7.77 11.59
C ALA A 131 5.80 8.76 10.54
N TYR A 132 6.55 8.26 9.56
CA TYR A 132 7.28 9.08 8.60
C TYR A 132 6.40 9.80 7.57
N GLY A 133 5.35 9.12 7.11
CA GLY A 133 4.46 9.59 6.04
C GLY A 133 5.17 9.84 4.69
N PRO A 134 4.42 10.24 3.66
CA PRO A 134 5.00 10.61 2.37
C PRO A 134 5.80 11.92 2.47
N PRO A 135 6.83 12.13 1.61
CA PRO A 135 7.56 13.40 1.57
C PRO A 135 6.62 14.61 1.33
N PRO A 136 6.94 15.83 1.82
CA PRO A 136 5.99 16.95 1.79
C PRO A 136 5.46 17.36 0.40
N ALA A 137 6.29 17.27 -0.63
CA ALA A 137 5.88 17.54 -2.01
C ALA A 137 4.89 16.49 -2.54
N ILE A 138 5.12 15.22 -2.18
CA ILE A 138 4.32 14.04 -2.52
C ILE A 138 2.96 14.14 -1.83
N PHE A 139 2.94 14.52 -0.55
CA PHE A 139 1.72 14.76 0.22
C PHE A 139 0.82 15.84 -0.42
N LYS A 140 1.42 16.97 -0.85
CA LYS A 140 0.69 18.05 -1.55
C LYS A 140 0.13 17.57 -2.89
N LEU A 141 0.89 16.77 -3.64
CA LEU A 141 0.43 16.22 -4.91
C LEU A 141 -0.75 15.26 -4.71
N GLY A 142 -0.73 14.42 -3.67
CA GLY A 142 -1.87 13.55 -3.32
C GLY A 142 -3.15 14.32 -3.04
N ARG A 143 -3.08 15.47 -2.33
CA ARG A 143 -4.24 16.33 -2.12
C ARG A 143 -4.82 16.93 -3.40
N LEU A 144 -3.98 17.14 -4.41
CA LEU A 144 -4.43 17.58 -5.73
C LEU A 144 -5.01 16.42 -6.53
N PHE A 145 -4.37 15.25 -6.42
CA PHE A 145 -4.79 14.01 -7.06
C PHE A 145 -6.22 13.63 -6.70
N THR A 146 -6.57 13.64 -5.40
CA THR A 146 -7.95 13.35 -4.93
C THR A 146 -8.99 14.30 -5.51
N LYS A 147 -8.60 15.52 -5.89
CA LYS A 147 -9.52 16.51 -6.47
C LYS A 147 -9.69 16.36 -7.97
N ILE A 148 -8.64 15.97 -8.69
CA ILE A 148 -8.61 16.05 -10.17
C ILE A 148 -8.76 14.68 -10.84
N VAL A 149 -8.13 13.64 -10.30
CA VAL A 149 -8.05 12.35 -11.01
C VAL A 149 -9.36 11.57 -10.88
N ARG A 150 -9.83 11.07 -12.01
CA ARG A 150 -11.10 10.34 -12.20
C ARG A 150 -10.91 9.24 -13.23
N GLY A 151 -11.78 8.24 -13.17
CA GLY A 151 -11.83 7.19 -14.17
C GLY A 151 -10.77 6.11 -13.93
N PRO A 152 -10.49 5.27 -14.94
CA PRO A 152 -9.77 4.02 -14.75
C PRO A 152 -8.34 4.17 -14.21
N SER A 153 -7.69 5.32 -14.36
CA SER A 153 -6.37 5.58 -13.79
C SER A 153 -6.36 5.60 -12.27
N SER A 154 -7.51 5.91 -11.65
CA SER A 154 -7.73 5.83 -10.22
C SER A 154 -7.54 4.40 -9.70
N TYR A 155 -8.23 3.45 -10.34
CA TYR A 155 -8.18 2.03 -9.99
C TYR A 155 -6.90 1.35 -10.51
N GLY A 156 -6.37 1.82 -11.65
CA GLY A 156 -5.07 1.37 -12.15
C GLY A 156 -3.91 1.76 -11.21
N ALA A 157 -4.00 2.90 -10.54
CA ALA A 157 -3.03 3.30 -9.52
C ALA A 157 -3.04 2.37 -8.29
N ILE A 158 -4.23 1.93 -7.85
CA ILE A 158 -4.40 0.92 -6.78
C ILE A 158 -3.60 -0.32 -7.14
N LEU A 159 -3.88 -0.90 -8.31
CA LEU A 159 -3.25 -2.15 -8.76
C LEU A 159 -1.72 -2.09 -8.74
N VAL A 160 -1.12 -0.95 -9.09
CA VAL A 160 0.34 -0.84 -9.11
C VAL A 160 0.92 -0.74 -7.71
N ALA A 161 0.29 0.04 -6.82
CA ALA A 161 0.74 0.13 -5.44
C ALA A 161 0.64 -1.22 -4.74
N GLU A 162 -0.51 -1.89 -4.90
CA GLU A 162 -0.78 -3.15 -4.23
C GLU A 162 0.07 -4.30 -4.76
N GLU A 163 0.39 -4.36 -6.06
CA GLU A 163 1.25 -5.43 -6.58
C GLU A 163 2.66 -5.40 -5.94
N ILE A 164 3.23 -4.21 -5.72
CA ILE A 164 4.54 -4.06 -5.06
C ILE A 164 4.46 -4.53 -3.61
N LEU A 165 3.45 -4.05 -2.87
CA LEU A 165 3.27 -4.35 -1.45
C LEU A 165 2.91 -5.82 -1.22
N ASP A 166 1.97 -6.36 -2.00
CA ASP A 166 1.52 -7.76 -1.93
C ASP A 166 2.68 -8.73 -2.14
N SER A 167 3.54 -8.46 -3.14
CA SER A 167 4.75 -9.26 -3.39
C SER A 167 5.67 -9.30 -2.17
N TRP A 168 5.98 -8.15 -1.58
CA TRP A 168 6.83 -8.06 -0.39
C TRP A 168 6.19 -8.70 0.83
N GLN A 169 4.89 -8.48 1.05
CA GLN A 169 4.15 -9.03 2.18
C GLN A 169 4.06 -10.55 2.12
N ARG A 170 3.74 -11.13 0.96
CA ARG A 170 3.70 -12.59 0.75
C ARG A 170 5.02 -13.27 1.05
N GLU A 171 6.12 -12.65 0.66
CA GLU A 171 7.46 -13.12 0.96
C GLU A 171 7.77 -13.13 2.46
N MET A 172 7.31 -12.12 3.20
CA MET A 172 7.48 -12.06 4.65
C MET A 172 6.68 -13.14 5.38
N LEU A 173 5.53 -13.59 4.86
CA LEU A 173 4.67 -14.56 5.54
C LEU A 173 5.38 -15.88 5.88
N SER A 174 6.31 -16.32 5.02
CA SER A 174 7.03 -17.58 5.16
C SER A 174 8.45 -17.43 5.72
N ASP A 175 8.87 -16.21 6.08
CA ASP A 175 10.23 -15.95 6.56
C ASP A 175 10.28 -15.87 8.09
N ASP A 176 10.89 -16.88 8.72
CA ASP A 176 11.02 -16.96 10.17
C ASP A 176 12.01 -15.94 10.77
N ARG A 177 12.76 -15.22 9.92
CA ARG A 177 13.61 -14.09 10.36
C ARG A 177 12.79 -12.83 10.68
N ILE A 178 11.53 -12.78 10.23
CA ILE A 178 10.68 -11.59 10.28
C ILE A 178 9.88 -11.53 11.59
N GLN A 179 9.77 -10.32 12.13
CA GLN A 179 8.93 -9.97 13.28
C GLN A 179 7.54 -10.63 13.18
N PRO A 180 7.10 -11.41 14.18
CA PRO A 180 5.79 -12.06 14.16
C PRO A 180 4.63 -11.09 13.94
N LEU A 181 4.71 -9.88 14.52
CA LEU A 181 3.74 -8.81 14.30
C LEU A 181 3.62 -8.44 12.82
N VAL A 182 4.75 -8.25 12.11
CA VAL A 182 4.73 -7.94 10.67
C VAL A 182 4.12 -9.08 9.88
N ARG A 183 4.47 -10.32 10.20
CA ARG A 183 3.89 -11.49 9.52
C ARG A 183 2.38 -11.57 9.70
N MET A 184 1.86 -11.22 10.88
CA MET A 184 0.42 -11.21 11.13
C MET A 184 -0.29 -10.07 10.41
N VAL A 185 0.25 -8.85 10.50
CA VAL A 185 -0.28 -7.67 9.78
C VAL A 185 -0.29 -7.93 8.27
N SER A 186 0.81 -8.42 7.71
CA SER A 186 0.91 -8.79 6.28
C SER A 186 -0.07 -9.90 5.92
N ARG A 187 -0.35 -10.86 6.82
CA ARG A 187 -1.28 -11.96 6.54
C ARG A 187 -2.69 -11.45 6.37
N ILE A 188 -3.14 -10.60 7.28
CA ILE A 188 -4.47 -9.98 7.21
C ILE A 188 -4.58 -9.18 5.91
N HIS A 189 -3.65 -8.24 5.69
CA HIS A 189 -3.67 -7.37 4.52
C HIS A 189 -3.72 -8.14 3.19
N VAL A 190 -2.82 -9.11 2.99
CA VAL A 190 -2.73 -9.91 1.75
C VAL A 190 -4.01 -10.71 1.48
N LEU A 191 -4.70 -11.19 2.51
CA LEU A 191 -5.95 -11.96 2.36
C LEU A 191 -7.12 -11.08 1.93
N GLU A 192 -7.14 -9.84 2.39
CA GLU A 192 -8.18 -8.86 2.08
C GLU A 192 -7.95 -8.22 0.71
N GLU A 193 -6.70 -7.81 0.44
CA GLU A 193 -6.33 -7.06 -0.76
C GLU A 193 -6.46 -7.85 -2.07
N ALA A 194 -6.39 -9.19 -2.02
CA ALA A 194 -6.67 -10.03 -3.18
C ALA A 194 -8.09 -9.79 -3.76
N ARG A 195 -9.05 -9.40 -2.91
CA ARG A 195 -10.41 -9.04 -3.33
C ARG A 195 -10.44 -7.65 -3.95
N HIS A 196 -9.73 -6.70 -3.34
CA HIS A 196 -9.64 -5.32 -3.82
C HIS A 196 -8.99 -5.22 -5.19
N MET A 197 -7.92 -5.99 -5.42
CA MET A 197 -7.31 -6.12 -6.74
C MET A 197 -8.28 -6.67 -7.79
N THR A 198 -9.15 -7.62 -7.42
CA THR A 198 -10.14 -8.17 -8.34
C THR A 198 -11.17 -7.11 -8.74
N PHE A 199 -11.67 -6.36 -7.77
CA PHE A 199 -12.63 -5.28 -8.03
C PHE A 199 -12.01 -4.13 -8.82
N ALA A 200 -10.80 -3.68 -8.47
CA ALA A 200 -10.10 -2.62 -9.19
C ALA A 200 -9.86 -2.99 -10.67
N ARG A 201 -9.53 -4.26 -10.98
CA ARG A 201 -9.43 -4.74 -12.37
C ARG A 201 -10.76 -4.64 -13.11
N GLU A 202 -11.86 -5.01 -12.46
CA GLU A 202 -13.20 -4.90 -13.05
C GLU A 202 -13.57 -3.43 -13.30
N GLU A 203 -13.28 -2.53 -12.35
CA GLU A 203 -13.56 -1.11 -12.50
C GLU A 203 -12.78 -0.50 -13.66
N VAL A 204 -11.52 -0.88 -13.84
CA VAL A 204 -10.75 -0.51 -15.04
C VAL A 204 -11.43 -1.06 -16.30
N ALA A 205 -11.79 -2.34 -16.34
CA ALA A 205 -12.42 -2.97 -17.49
C ALA A 205 -13.78 -2.34 -17.85
N ARG A 206 -14.56 -1.95 -16.85
CA ARG A 206 -15.87 -1.29 -16.97
C ARG A 206 -15.75 0.13 -17.52
N MET A 207 -14.76 0.90 -17.06
CA MET A 207 -14.61 2.30 -17.44
C MET A 207 -13.89 2.51 -18.77
N MET A 208 -13.01 1.59 -19.17
CA MET A 208 -12.17 1.72 -20.37
C MET A 208 -12.91 1.79 -21.73
N PRO A 209 -14.03 1.08 -21.96
CA PRO A 209 -14.79 1.13 -23.22
C PRO A 209 -15.40 2.50 -23.53
N GLY A 210 -15.70 3.30 -22.51
CA GLY A 210 -16.30 4.64 -22.68
C GLY A 210 -15.31 5.73 -23.12
N LEU A 211 -14.02 5.41 -23.22
CA LEU A 211 -12.97 6.41 -23.47
C LEU A 211 -12.62 6.54 -24.95
N ASN A 212 -12.52 7.78 -25.42
CA ASN A 212 -11.91 8.09 -26.71
C ASN A 212 -10.37 7.97 -26.65
N LYS A 213 -9.69 8.06 -27.82
CA LYS A 213 -8.23 7.89 -27.94
C LYS A 213 -7.44 8.87 -27.04
N ARG A 214 -7.86 10.13 -26.94
CA ARG A 214 -7.16 11.14 -26.12
C ARG A 214 -7.36 10.89 -24.63
N GLN A 215 -8.59 10.55 -24.24
CA GLN A 215 -8.90 10.18 -22.85
C GLN A 215 -8.12 8.94 -22.44
N ARG A 216 -8.06 7.91 -23.29
CA ARG A 216 -7.27 6.70 -23.03
C ARG A 216 -5.78 7.01 -22.85
N ALA A 217 -5.21 7.83 -23.74
CA ALA A 217 -3.81 8.24 -23.63
C ALA A 217 -3.54 9.01 -22.32
N LEU A 218 -4.46 9.89 -21.92
CA LEU A 218 -4.35 10.60 -20.64
C LEU A 218 -4.40 9.65 -19.45
N GLN A 219 -5.31 8.67 -19.45
CA GLN A 219 -5.45 7.68 -18.38
C GLN A 219 -4.20 6.80 -18.26
N GLN A 220 -3.64 6.35 -19.39
CA GLN A 220 -2.38 5.62 -19.42
C GLN A 220 -1.21 6.45 -18.87
N LEU A 221 -1.13 7.71 -19.28
CA LEU A 221 -0.11 8.64 -18.78
C LEU A 221 -0.26 8.88 -17.27
N GLN A 222 -1.48 8.99 -16.77
CA GLN A 222 -1.77 9.15 -15.35
C GLN A 222 -1.32 7.93 -14.54
N VAL A 223 -1.70 6.71 -14.96
CA VAL A 223 -1.25 5.48 -14.30
C VAL A 223 0.27 5.41 -14.27
N ALA A 224 0.95 5.62 -15.40
CA ALA A 224 2.41 5.57 -15.47
C ALA A 224 3.09 6.56 -14.50
N HIS A 225 2.55 7.78 -14.37
CA HIS A 225 3.07 8.75 -13.40
C HIS A 225 2.83 8.32 -11.95
N VAL A 226 1.66 7.77 -11.64
CA VAL A 226 1.35 7.29 -10.29
C VAL A 226 2.25 6.09 -9.94
N SER A 227 2.45 5.15 -10.87
CA SER A 227 3.39 4.02 -10.69
C SER A 227 4.80 4.50 -10.34
N ALA A 228 5.34 5.42 -11.15
CA ALA A 228 6.69 5.97 -10.92
C ALA A 228 6.79 6.75 -9.60
N PHE A 229 5.68 7.31 -9.15
CA PHE A 229 5.59 8.07 -7.92
C PHE A 229 5.52 7.17 -6.70
N VAL A 230 4.67 6.14 -6.70
CA VAL A 230 4.52 5.17 -5.62
C VAL A 230 5.86 4.50 -5.33
N ALA A 231 6.52 3.98 -6.37
CA ALA A 231 7.84 3.35 -6.26
C ALA A 231 8.90 4.24 -5.58
N LYS A 232 8.78 5.58 -5.71
CA LYS A 232 9.71 6.56 -5.12
C LYS A 232 9.28 7.09 -3.76
N ALA A 233 8.04 6.83 -3.33
CA ALA A 233 7.43 7.42 -2.14
C ALA A 233 7.43 6.48 -0.93
N LEU A 234 7.56 5.16 -1.13
CA LEU A 234 7.49 4.14 -0.08
C LEU A 234 8.47 4.39 1.08
N ILE A 235 9.70 4.79 0.77
CA ILE A 235 10.76 5.03 1.75
C ILE A 235 10.97 6.52 1.95
N ASN A 236 10.57 7.01 3.13
CA ASN A 236 10.83 8.37 3.55
C ASN A 236 12.33 8.53 3.90
N PRO A 237 13.04 9.52 3.35
CA PRO A 237 14.46 9.73 3.63
C PRO A 237 14.82 9.87 5.12
N GLY A 238 13.87 10.29 5.96
CA GLY A 238 14.07 10.40 7.40
C GLY A 238 14.41 9.07 8.09
N VAL A 239 14.12 7.92 7.47
CA VAL A 239 14.45 6.61 8.04
C VAL A 239 15.96 6.43 8.21
N TYR A 240 16.77 6.99 7.30
CA TYR A 240 18.23 6.77 7.30
C TYR A 240 18.92 7.40 8.51
N ALA A 241 18.36 8.48 9.06
CA ALA A 241 18.87 9.12 10.26
C ALA A 241 18.83 8.19 11.49
N SER A 242 17.94 7.17 11.51
CA SER A 242 17.86 6.18 12.60
C SER A 242 19.14 5.37 12.78
N VAL A 243 19.95 5.26 11.72
CA VAL A 243 21.20 4.50 11.71
C VAL A 243 22.42 5.39 11.45
N GLY A 244 22.28 6.70 11.62
CA GLY A 244 23.38 7.66 11.47
C GLY A 244 23.74 8.00 10.02
N ILE A 245 22.92 7.60 9.04
CA ILE A 245 23.11 7.97 7.63
C ILE A 245 22.38 9.29 7.35
N ASP A 246 23.05 10.22 6.68
CA ASP A 246 22.40 11.46 6.22
C ASP A 246 21.20 11.13 5.30
N PRO A 247 19.99 11.68 5.57
CA PRO A 247 18.79 11.40 4.78
C PRO A 247 18.94 11.60 3.27
N SER A 248 19.69 12.61 2.83
CA SER A 248 19.88 12.90 1.41
C SER A 248 20.81 11.88 0.75
N VAL A 249 21.84 11.44 1.47
CA VAL A 249 22.78 10.40 1.04
C VAL A 249 22.06 9.05 0.93
N GLY A 250 21.36 8.62 1.98
CA GLY A 250 20.61 7.37 1.96
C GLY A 250 19.57 7.31 0.85
N ARG A 251 18.81 8.40 0.65
CA ARG A 251 17.84 8.50 -0.45
C ARG A 251 18.50 8.39 -1.81
N LYS A 252 19.61 9.10 -2.02
CA LYS A 252 20.33 9.08 -3.30
C LYS A 252 20.86 7.67 -3.57
N THR A 253 21.39 6.98 -2.58
CA THR A 253 21.86 5.59 -2.71
C THR A 253 20.72 4.66 -3.07
N ALA A 254 19.61 4.69 -2.33
CA ALA A 254 18.44 3.85 -2.60
C ALA A 254 17.87 4.06 -4.02
N TRP A 255 17.81 5.31 -4.49
CA TRP A 255 17.33 5.64 -5.84
C TRP A 255 18.21 5.15 -6.98
N HIS A 256 19.47 4.82 -6.72
CA HIS A 256 20.39 4.27 -7.71
C HIS A 256 20.78 2.83 -7.38
N ASN A 257 20.17 2.21 -6.36
CA ASN A 257 20.48 0.85 -5.95
C ASN A 257 19.76 -0.14 -6.89
N PRO A 258 20.49 -0.85 -7.78
CA PRO A 258 19.86 -1.78 -8.71
C PRO A 258 19.16 -2.94 -7.99
N ASN A 259 19.66 -3.35 -6.82
CA ASN A 259 19.06 -4.43 -6.03
C ASN A 259 17.66 -4.03 -5.54
N TYR A 260 17.50 -2.79 -5.08
CA TYR A 260 16.20 -2.28 -4.62
C TYR A 260 15.26 -1.99 -5.79
N ILE A 261 15.75 -1.35 -6.86
CA ILE A 261 14.93 -1.00 -8.04
C ILE A 261 14.31 -2.24 -8.69
N GLN A 262 15.01 -3.38 -8.72
CA GLN A 262 14.48 -4.63 -9.27
C GLN A 262 13.33 -5.24 -8.45
N THR A 263 13.10 -4.74 -7.23
CA THR A 263 12.04 -5.23 -6.33
C THR A 263 10.78 -4.37 -6.35
N LEU A 264 10.80 -3.25 -7.07
CA LEU A 264 9.70 -2.31 -7.28
C LEU A 264 9.01 -2.57 -8.62
#